data_AF-A0A392M697-F1
#
_entry.id   AF-A0A392M697-F1
#
_cell.length_a   1.000
_cell.length_b   1.000
_cell.length_c   1.000
_cell.angle_alpha   90.00
_cell.angle_beta   90.00
_cell.angle_gamma   90.00
#
_symmetry.space_group_name_H-M   'P 1'
#
loop_
_entity.id
_entity.type
_entity.pdbx_description
1 polymer ?
#
loop_
_entity_poly.entity_id
_entity_poly.type
_entity_poly.pdbx_seq_one_letter_code
_entity_poly.pdbx_strand_id
1 'polypeptide(L)'
;MHPDERKAKVFDLKLANWKARQLSFAGRVTLAKSVIEAIPIYPMMTNKIPKSCLEEIQKLQRNFIWGDRDGVKKYHAIGWEMVTKPKDCGGLGLRRLEVMNQACILKLSWKLASGAKDCWFEVLRGKYDCRALKGEISVKNSASSLWKVMVNLSPQLHNLCFWVVGDGTEIEAWQHAWINEGLRVVEKVAVIPDDLKNIKVSELVDVNGSWNWNMFQGWMPQELKNRIAAILPPSAANGKE
;
A
#
# COMPACT_ATOMS: atom_id res chain seq x y z
N MET A 1 10.88 28.72 -13.61
CA MET A 1 11.54 27.39 -13.59
C MET A 1 10.78 26.52 -12.60
N HIS A 2 9.96 25.61 -13.13
CA HIS A 2 8.99 24.82 -12.36
C HIS A 2 9.75 23.88 -11.40
N PRO A 3 9.25 23.60 -10.18
CA PRO A 3 9.88 22.65 -9.25
C PRO A 3 10.12 21.26 -9.86
N ASP A 4 9.29 20.89 -10.85
CA ASP A 4 9.35 19.61 -11.55
C ASP A 4 10.53 19.51 -12.53
N GLU A 5 10.86 20.60 -13.23
CA GLU A 5 12.01 20.67 -14.15
C GLU A 5 13.34 20.46 -13.41
N ARG A 6 13.44 20.95 -12.17
CA ARG A 6 14.68 20.80 -11.37
C ARG A 6 14.93 19.34 -11.02
N LYS A 7 13.88 18.54 -10.78
CA LYS A 7 14.02 17.14 -10.36
C LYS A 7 14.45 16.26 -11.53
N ALA A 8 13.84 16.42 -12.70
CA ALA A 8 14.26 15.73 -13.93
C ALA A 8 15.74 16.01 -14.25
N LYS A 9 16.16 17.28 -14.13
CA LYS A 9 17.54 17.72 -14.39
C LYS A 9 18.59 17.06 -13.50
N VAL A 10 18.24 16.68 -12.26
CA VAL A 10 19.15 15.94 -11.36
C VAL A 10 19.36 14.49 -11.85
N PHE A 11 18.33 13.86 -12.41
CA PHE A 11 18.46 12.53 -13.00
C PHE A 11 19.37 12.56 -14.22
N ASP A 12 19.19 13.54 -15.10
CA ASP A 12 20.02 13.69 -16.31
C ASP A 12 21.49 13.92 -15.96
N LEU A 13 21.79 14.76 -14.97
CA LEU A 13 23.17 15.00 -14.52
C LEU A 13 23.83 13.76 -13.93
N LYS A 14 23.08 12.95 -13.17
CA LYS A 14 23.60 11.68 -12.63
C LYS A 14 23.80 10.63 -13.71
N LEU A 15 22.87 10.54 -14.66
CA LEU A 15 22.93 9.61 -15.79
C LEU A 15 24.08 9.95 -16.75
N ALA A 16 24.27 11.23 -17.06
CA ALA A 16 25.35 11.71 -17.93
C ALA A 16 26.75 11.43 -17.35
N ASN A 17 26.89 11.46 -16.03
CA ASN A 17 28.15 11.13 -15.35
C ASN A 17 28.45 9.63 -15.31
N TRP A 18 27.47 8.77 -15.55
CA TRP A 18 27.70 7.33 -15.59
C TRP A 18 28.17 6.92 -16.98
N LYS A 19 29.38 6.33 -17.05
CA LYS A 19 29.89 5.68 -18.26
C LYS A 19 29.08 4.41 -18.55
N ALA A 20 27.83 4.55 -18.98
CA ALA A 20 26.95 3.46 -19.41
C ALA A 20 27.63 2.52 -20.44
N ARG A 21 28.64 3.05 -21.16
CA ARG A 21 29.48 2.37 -22.14
C ARG A 21 30.38 1.26 -21.56
N GLN A 22 30.68 1.30 -20.27
CA GLN A 22 31.49 0.27 -19.59
C GLN A 22 30.63 -0.77 -18.86
N LEU A 23 29.31 -0.61 -18.87
CA LEU A 23 28.40 -1.48 -18.13
C LEU A 23 27.74 -2.49 -19.06
N SER A 24 27.75 -3.75 -18.64
CA SER A 24 26.91 -4.79 -19.25
C SER A 24 25.42 -4.43 -19.11
N PHE A 25 24.54 -5.12 -19.84
CA PHE A 25 23.10 -4.96 -19.66
C PHE A 25 22.68 -5.20 -18.20
N ALA A 26 23.17 -6.29 -17.59
CA ALA A 26 22.94 -6.59 -16.18
C ALA A 26 23.46 -5.47 -15.25
N GLY A 27 24.65 -4.92 -15.52
CA GLY A 27 25.20 -3.80 -14.74
C GLY A 27 24.32 -2.55 -14.80
N ARG A 28 23.74 -2.23 -15.96
CA ARG A 28 22.82 -1.10 -16.12
C ARG A 28 21.50 -1.32 -15.40
N VAL A 29 20.95 -2.53 -15.45
CA VAL A 29 19.75 -2.88 -14.67
C VAL A 29 19.99 -2.74 -13.17
N THR A 30 21.14 -3.23 -12.67
CA THR A 30 21.50 -3.11 -11.25
C THR A 30 21.65 -1.65 -10.83
N LEU A 31 22.34 -0.82 -11.63
CA LEU A 31 22.53 0.59 -11.31
C LEU A 31 21.22 1.40 -11.40
N ALA A 32 20.35 1.06 -12.36
CA ALA A 32 19.03 1.67 -12.47
C ALA A 32 18.19 1.40 -11.21
N LYS A 33 18.23 0.19 -10.67
CA LYS A 33 17.55 -0.16 -9.41
C LYS A 33 18.13 0.56 -8.21
N SER A 34 19.45 0.52 -8.04
CA SER A 34 20.07 1.03 -6.82
C SER A 34 20.04 2.55 -6.75
N VAL A 35 19.97 3.25 -7.88
CA VAL A 35 20.03 4.72 -7.90
C VAL A 35 18.79 5.37 -8.50
N ILE A 36 18.41 5.03 -9.74
CA ILE A 36 17.29 5.71 -10.41
C ILE A 36 15.98 5.45 -9.68
N GLU A 37 15.73 4.22 -9.22
CA GLU A 37 14.53 3.91 -8.42
C GLU A 37 14.61 4.46 -7.00
N ALA A 38 15.81 4.67 -6.43
CA ALA A 38 15.98 5.10 -5.05
C ALA A 38 15.80 6.61 -4.85
N ILE A 39 16.30 7.43 -5.78
CA ILE A 39 16.21 8.90 -5.70
C ILE A 39 14.76 9.41 -5.51
N PRO A 40 13.75 8.95 -6.28
CA PRO A 40 12.40 9.49 -6.14
C PRO A 40 11.66 8.96 -4.91
N ILE A 41 12.15 7.94 -4.20
CA ILE A 41 11.46 7.38 -3.04
C ILE A 41 11.25 8.44 -1.96
N TYR A 42 12.29 9.21 -1.62
CA TYR A 42 12.18 10.24 -0.58
C TYR A 42 11.06 11.26 -0.85
N PRO A 43 10.99 11.92 -2.03
CA PRO A 43 9.88 12.82 -2.32
C PRO A 43 8.51 12.10 -2.45
N MET A 44 8.47 10.82 -2.87
CA MET A 44 7.23 10.02 -2.91
C MET A 44 6.65 9.76 -1.51
N MET A 45 7.47 9.73 -0.46
CA MET A 45 6.98 9.51 0.91
C MET A 45 6.07 10.63 1.42
N THR A 46 6.16 11.83 0.85
CA THR A 46 5.45 13.03 1.34
C THR A 46 4.64 13.75 0.26
N ASN A 47 4.74 13.35 -1.01
CA ASN A 47 4.08 14.04 -2.11
C ASN A 47 3.57 13.06 -3.17
N LYS A 48 2.37 13.33 -3.69
CA LYS A 48 1.94 12.74 -4.96
C LYS A 48 2.67 13.41 -6.11
N ILE A 49 3.76 12.81 -6.56
CA ILE A 49 4.46 13.25 -7.77
C ILE A 49 3.52 13.15 -8.99
N PRO A 50 3.46 14.18 -9.86
CA PRO A 50 2.70 14.12 -11.10
C PRO A 50 3.09 12.92 -11.97
N LYS A 51 2.09 12.30 -12.60
CA LYS A 51 2.28 11.10 -13.41
C LYS A 51 3.27 11.33 -14.56
N SER A 52 3.17 12.47 -15.23
CA SER A 52 4.09 12.87 -16.31
C SER A 52 5.56 12.86 -15.88
N CYS A 53 5.87 13.39 -14.70
CA CYS A 53 7.23 13.37 -14.17
C CYS A 53 7.71 11.94 -13.87
N LEU A 54 6.84 11.08 -13.35
CA LEU A 54 7.19 9.68 -13.09
C LEU A 54 7.44 8.92 -14.40
N GLU A 55 6.62 9.17 -15.43
CA GLU A 55 6.79 8.60 -16.77
C GLU A 55 8.09 9.07 -17.42
N GLU A 56 8.47 10.34 -17.24
CA GLU A 56 9.73 10.88 -17.72
C GLU A 56 10.94 10.20 -17.05
N ILE A 57 10.91 10.03 -15.71
CA ILE A 57 11.97 9.30 -15.00
C ILE A 57 12.04 7.84 -15.47
N GLN A 58 10.90 7.19 -15.69
CA GLN A 58 10.88 5.81 -16.22
C GLN A 58 11.37 5.72 -17.66
N LYS A 59 11.13 6.74 -18.48
CA LYS A 59 11.69 6.85 -19.83
C LYS A 59 13.21 6.95 -19.77
N LEU A 60 13.75 7.79 -18.89
CA LEU A 60 15.20 7.89 -18.66
C LEU A 60 15.78 6.56 -18.16
N GLN A 61 15.09 5.89 -17.23
CA GLN A 61 15.48 4.56 -16.72
C GLN A 61 15.55 3.53 -17.86
N ARG A 62 14.54 3.50 -18.73
CA ARG A 62 14.46 2.60 -19.87
C ARG A 62 15.57 2.87 -20.88
N ASN A 63 15.75 4.13 -21.26
CA ASN A 63 16.80 4.56 -22.20
C ASN A 63 18.18 4.18 -21.67
N PHE A 64 18.42 4.37 -20.36
CA PHE A 64 19.68 3.99 -19.72
C PHE A 64 19.93 2.46 -19.79
N ILE A 65 18.93 1.65 -19.45
CA ILE A 65 19.03 0.18 -19.45
C ILE A 65 19.32 -0.37 -20.85
N TRP A 66 18.61 0.11 -21.87
CA TRP A 66 18.85 -0.31 -23.25
C TRP A 66 20.11 0.34 -23.83
N GLY A 67 20.51 1.50 -23.34
CA GLY A 67 21.69 2.24 -23.78
C GLY A 67 21.42 3.02 -25.04
N ASP A 68 20.21 3.58 -25.10
CA ASP A 68 19.83 4.53 -26.12
C ASP A 68 20.66 5.81 -25.94
N ARG A 69 20.99 6.45 -27.07
CA ARG A 69 21.70 7.73 -27.11
C ARG A 69 20.77 8.81 -27.64
N ASP A 70 21.14 10.07 -27.45
CA ASP A 70 20.54 11.19 -28.18
C ASP A 70 20.65 10.90 -29.69
N GLY A 71 19.52 10.54 -30.30
CA GLY A 71 19.39 10.24 -31.73
C GLY A 71 19.56 8.77 -32.15
N VAL A 72 20.05 7.85 -31.30
CA VAL A 72 20.22 6.42 -31.66
C VAL A 72 19.48 5.52 -30.68
N LYS A 73 18.32 5.02 -31.11
CA LYS A 73 17.55 4.01 -30.37
C LYS A 73 18.12 2.61 -30.64
N LYS A 74 18.41 1.86 -29.59
CA LYS A 74 18.72 0.43 -29.70
C LYS A 74 17.43 -0.38 -29.77
N TYR A 75 17.52 -1.60 -30.28
CA TYR A 75 16.39 -2.52 -30.30
C TYR A 75 15.99 -2.93 -28.88
N HIS A 76 14.74 -2.68 -28.49
CA HIS A 76 14.19 -3.07 -27.19
C HIS A 76 13.51 -4.43 -27.36
N ALA A 77 14.20 -5.51 -27.03
CA ALA A 77 13.73 -6.86 -27.28
C ALA A 77 12.55 -7.29 -26.38
N ILE A 78 12.33 -6.60 -25.26
CA ILE A 78 11.33 -6.98 -24.25
C ILE A 78 10.49 -5.75 -23.90
N GLY A 79 9.17 -5.93 -23.90
CA GLY A 79 8.23 -4.91 -23.45
C GLY A 79 8.48 -4.49 -22.01
N TRP A 80 8.35 -3.20 -21.72
CA TRP A 80 8.65 -2.66 -20.39
C TRP A 80 7.79 -3.25 -19.28
N GLU A 81 6.55 -3.62 -19.58
CA GLU A 81 5.67 -4.29 -18.62
C GLU A 81 6.28 -5.60 -18.11
N MET A 82 6.83 -6.43 -19.01
CA MET A 82 7.53 -7.66 -18.67
C MET A 82 8.80 -7.38 -17.86
N VAL A 83 9.57 -6.36 -18.26
CA VAL A 83 10.77 -5.92 -17.53
C VAL A 83 10.44 -5.53 -16.08
N THR A 84 9.30 -4.88 -15.83
CA THR A 84 8.88 -4.44 -14.49
C THR A 84 8.25 -5.53 -13.62
N LYS A 85 8.02 -6.75 -14.13
CA LYS A 85 7.52 -7.85 -13.31
C LYS A 85 8.55 -8.30 -12.27
N PRO A 86 8.12 -8.90 -11.15
CA PRO A 86 9.01 -9.59 -10.21
C PRO A 86 9.89 -10.63 -10.92
N LYS A 87 11.05 -10.92 -10.33
CA LYS A 87 11.98 -11.93 -10.87
C LYS A 87 11.32 -13.31 -10.94
N ASP A 88 10.52 -13.65 -9.93
CA ASP A 88 9.79 -14.92 -9.85
C ASP A 88 8.73 -15.06 -10.95
N CYS A 89 8.33 -13.94 -11.57
CA CYS A 89 7.42 -13.90 -12.71
C CYS A 89 8.15 -13.72 -14.05
N GLY A 90 9.46 -13.97 -14.10
CA GLY A 90 10.29 -13.83 -15.30
C GLY A 90 10.68 -12.40 -15.67
N GLY A 91 10.39 -11.41 -14.83
CA GLY A 91 10.78 -10.02 -15.06
C GLY A 91 12.16 -9.67 -14.52
N LEU A 92 12.56 -8.41 -14.68
CA LEU A 92 13.83 -7.92 -14.12
C LEU A 92 13.66 -7.35 -12.71
N GLY A 93 12.44 -7.24 -12.19
CA GLY A 93 12.13 -6.70 -10.86
C GLY A 93 12.36 -5.20 -10.74
N LEU A 94 12.16 -4.44 -11.82
CA LEU A 94 12.11 -2.97 -11.79
C LEU A 94 10.74 -2.50 -11.32
N ARG A 95 10.68 -1.49 -10.46
CA ARG A 95 9.42 -1.02 -9.89
C ARG A 95 8.76 0.00 -10.79
N ARG A 96 7.43 -0.11 -10.93
CA ARG A 96 6.63 0.96 -11.52
C ARG A 96 6.59 2.16 -10.57
N LEU A 97 7.12 3.31 -10.98
CA LEU A 97 7.25 4.47 -10.09
C LEU A 97 5.90 5.04 -9.66
N GLU A 98 4.88 4.97 -10.52
CA GLU A 98 3.50 5.32 -10.17
C GLU A 98 2.97 4.46 -9.01
N VAL A 99 3.17 3.15 -9.11
CA VAL A 99 2.78 2.17 -8.06
C VAL A 99 3.61 2.39 -6.79
N MET A 100 4.92 2.64 -6.92
CA MET A 100 5.78 2.93 -5.78
C MET A 100 5.36 4.20 -5.04
N ASN A 101 4.97 5.25 -5.76
CA ASN A 101 4.47 6.49 -5.18
C ASN A 101 3.16 6.25 -4.40
N GLN A 102 2.22 5.51 -4.99
CA GLN A 102 0.99 5.11 -4.30
C GLN A 102 1.29 4.28 -3.05
N ALA A 103 2.20 3.30 -3.13
CA ALA A 103 2.60 2.47 -2.01
C ALA A 103 3.25 3.28 -0.87
N CYS A 104 4.08 4.27 -1.20
CA CYS A 104 4.65 5.20 -0.22
C CYS A 104 3.55 5.98 0.52
N ILE A 105 2.56 6.50 -0.20
CA ILE A 105 1.45 7.25 0.39
C ILE A 105 0.53 6.33 1.20
N LEU A 106 0.26 5.11 0.72
CA LEU A 106 -0.50 4.11 1.48
C LEU A 106 0.19 3.75 2.79
N LYS A 107 1.51 3.53 2.77
CA LYS A 107 2.31 3.30 3.98
C LYS A 107 2.22 4.48 4.95
N LEU A 108 2.19 5.70 4.41
CA LEU A 108 2.03 6.92 5.19
C LEU A 108 0.63 6.97 5.87
N SER A 109 -0.42 6.70 5.10
CA SER A 109 -1.80 6.61 5.59
C SER A 109 -1.96 5.54 6.65
N TRP A 110 -1.37 4.37 6.44
CA TRP A 110 -1.38 3.27 7.41
C TRP A 110 -0.75 3.68 8.74
N LYS A 111 0.43 4.30 8.72
CA LYS A 111 1.08 4.79 9.95
C LYS A 111 0.21 5.78 10.71
N LEU A 112 -0.45 6.70 9.99
CA LEU A 112 -1.37 7.65 10.60
C LEU A 112 -2.58 6.94 11.23
N ALA A 113 -3.18 5.99 10.51
CA ALA A 113 -4.34 5.22 10.95
C ALA A 113 -4.01 4.31 12.15
N SER A 114 -2.82 3.71 12.17
CA SER A 114 -2.33 2.82 13.23
C SER A 114 -1.80 3.59 14.46
N GLY A 115 -2.06 4.90 14.55
CA GLY A 115 -1.72 5.67 15.76
C GLY A 115 -0.24 6.00 15.95
N ALA A 116 0.57 6.08 14.88
CA ALA A 116 1.97 6.48 15.01
C ALA A 116 2.12 7.83 15.75
N LYS A 117 3.07 7.89 16.69
CA LYS A 117 3.27 9.01 17.64
C LYS A 117 4.29 10.06 17.18
N ASP A 118 4.73 10.03 15.91
CA ASP A 118 5.63 11.08 15.41
C ASP A 118 4.92 12.44 15.40
N CYS A 119 5.61 13.53 15.78
CA CYS A 119 5.01 14.86 15.93
C CYS A 119 4.20 15.32 14.71
N TRP A 120 4.66 14.98 13.51
CA TRP A 120 4.00 15.39 12.28
C TRP A 120 2.65 14.65 12.07
N PHE A 121 2.50 13.43 12.58
CA PHE A 121 1.21 12.73 12.59
C PHE A 121 0.24 13.36 13.58
N GLU A 122 0.73 13.89 14.71
CA GLU A 122 -0.11 14.66 15.64
C GLU A 122 -0.62 15.95 15.01
N VAL A 123 0.23 16.66 14.26
CA VAL A 123 -0.19 17.83 13.47
C VAL A 123 -1.26 17.45 12.45
N LEU A 124 -1.12 16.31 11.75
CA LEU A 124 -2.16 15.85 10.83
C LEU A 124 -3.47 15.52 11.54
N ARG A 125 -3.42 14.81 12.68
CA ARG A 125 -4.62 14.47 13.48
C ARG A 125 -5.32 15.71 14.04
N GLY A 126 -4.56 16.73 14.44
CA GLY A 126 -5.11 18.00 14.91
C GLY A 126 -5.70 18.85 13.77
N LYS A 127 -5.13 18.77 12.57
CA LYS A 127 -5.55 19.57 11.41
C LYS A 127 -6.72 18.95 10.64
N TYR A 128 -6.76 17.63 10.54
CA TYR A 128 -7.72 16.90 9.70
C TYR A 128 -8.51 15.88 10.51
N ASP A 129 -9.78 15.70 10.13
CA ASP A 129 -10.64 14.68 10.71
C ASP A 129 -10.30 13.32 10.08
N CYS A 130 -9.69 12.44 10.88
CA CYS A 130 -9.18 11.14 10.43
C CYS A 130 -10.30 10.14 10.10
N ARG A 131 -11.56 10.44 10.44
CA ARG A 131 -12.73 9.69 9.96
C ARG A 131 -12.82 9.67 8.43
N ALA A 132 -12.21 10.64 7.75
CA ALA A 132 -12.11 10.65 6.30
C ALA A 132 -11.32 9.46 5.75
N LEU A 133 -10.31 8.97 6.47
CA LEU A 133 -9.55 7.78 6.06
C LEU A 133 -10.37 6.49 6.18
N LYS A 134 -11.37 6.48 7.08
CA LYS A 134 -12.34 5.40 7.22
C LYS A 134 -13.47 5.48 6.18
N GLY A 135 -13.52 6.55 5.38
CA GLY A 135 -14.59 6.79 4.42
C GLY A 135 -15.88 7.33 5.03
N GLU A 136 -15.87 7.69 6.32
CA GLU A 136 -17.05 8.16 7.05
C GLU A 136 -17.44 9.61 6.68
N ILE A 137 -16.49 10.41 6.21
CA ILE A 137 -16.70 11.82 5.85
C ILE A 137 -15.99 12.20 4.55
N SER A 138 -16.54 13.19 3.86
CA SER A 138 -15.94 13.74 2.64
C SER A 138 -14.79 14.72 2.94
N VAL A 139 -13.82 14.80 2.04
CA VAL A 139 -12.67 15.69 2.17
C VAL A 139 -13.03 17.12 1.81
N LYS A 140 -12.66 18.06 2.68
CA LYS A 140 -12.84 19.50 2.41
C LYS A 140 -12.00 19.94 1.20
N ASN A 141 -12.56 20.83 0.37
CA ASN A 141 -11.86 21.39 -0.80
C ASN A 141 -10.58 22.17 -0.42
N SER A 142 -10.53 22.76 0.78
CA SER A 142 -9.36 23.46 1.31
C SER A 142 -8.27 22.54 1.87
N ALA A 143 -8.48 21.21 1.86
CA ALA A 143 -7.47 20.27 2.35
C ALA A 143 -6.24 20.25 1.44
N SER A 144 -5.10 19.84 2.02
CA SER A 144 -3.85 19.75 1.27
C SER A 144 -3.94 18.67 0.19
N SER A 145 -3.12 18.80 -0.86
CA SER A 145 -3.02 17.82 -1.93
C SER A 145 -2.69 16.42 -1.39
N LEU A 146 -1.75 16.33 -0.45
CA LEU A 146 -1.39 15.07 0.20
C LEU A 146 -2.58 14.44 0.93
N TRP A 147 -3.32 15.20 1.74
CA TRP A 147 -4.47 14.69 2.48
C TRP A 147 -5.57 14.14 1.55
N LYS A 148 -5.89 14.88 0.49
CA LYS A 148 -6.86 14.42 -0.52
C LYS A 148 -6.44 13.09 -1.14
N VAL A 149 -5.15 12.93 -1.43
CA VAL A 149 -4.65 11.68 -2.02
C VAL A 149 -4.67 10.55 -1.00
N MET A 150 -4.30 10.80 0.26
CA MET A 150 -4.37 9.80 1.33
C MET A 150 -5.78 9.25 1.51
N VAL A 151 -6.80 10.13 1.53
CA VAL A 151 -8.20 9.73 1.64
C VAL A 151 -8.68 9.02 0.38
N ASN A 152 -8.34 9.50 -0.82
CA ASN A 152 -8.71 8.83 -2.06
C ASN A 152 -8.10 7.42 -2.19
N LEU A 153 -6.93 7.18 -1.57
CA LEU A 153 -6.28 5.87 -1.54
C LEU A 153 -6.73 4.99 -0.36
N SER A 154 -7.49 5.52 0.61
CA SER A 154 -7.87 4.77 1.79
C SER A 154 -8.70 3.51 1.52
N PRO A 155 -9.59 3.44 0.50
CA PRO A 155 -10.27 2.18 0.18
C PRO A 155 -9.29 1.07 -0.23
N GLN A 156 -8.22 1.42 -0.94
CA GLN A 156 -7.17 0.45 -1.29
C GLN A 156 -6.38 0.01 -0.06
N LEU A 157 -6.16 0.91 0.90
CA LEU A 157 -5.50 0.57 2.15
C LEU A 157 -6.28 -0.52 2.90
N HIS A 158 -7.60 -0.37 3.03
CA HIS A 158 -8.45 -1.35 3.71
C HIS A 158 -8.46 -2.74 3.05
N ASN A 159 -8.11 -2.83 1.76
CA ASN A 159 -7.98 -4.10 1.06
C ASN A 159 -6.60 -4.74 1.24
N LEU A 160 -5.58 -3.94 1.61
CA LEU A 160 -4.20 -4.38 1.79
C LEU A 160 -3.81 -4.57 3.26
N CYS A 161 -4.66 -4.12 4.18
CA CYS A 161 -4.49 -4.31 5.61
C CYS A 161 -5.28 -5.54 6.09
N PHE A 162 -4.71 -6.22 7.07
CA PHE A 162 -5.38 -7.22 7.86
C PHE A 162 -5.22 -6.85 9.33
N TRP A 163 -6.22 -7.20 10.14
CA TRP A 163 -6.23 -6.96 11.57
C TRP A 163 -5.64 -8.14 12.31
N VAL A 164 -4.95 -7.83 13.41
CA VAL A 164 -4.60 -8.81 14.43
C VAL A 164 -5.63 -8.69 15.54
N VAL A 165 -6.18 -9.81 16.01
CA VAL A 165 -7.40 -9.80 16.83
C VAL A 165 -7.25 -9.01 18.13
N GLY A 166 -6.09 -9.05 18.81
CA GLY A 166 -5.86 -8.26 20.03
C GLY A 166 -7.01 -8.37 21.05
N ASP A 167 -7.59 -7.24 21.42
CA ASP A 167 -8.81 -7.13 22.26
C ASP A 167 -10.14 -7.22 21.48
N GLY A 168 -10.09 -7.14 20.15
CA GLY A 168 -11.23 -7.27 19.24
C GLY A 168 -12.25 -6.14 19.28
N THR A 169 -12.02 -5.05 20.03
CA THR A 169 -13.03 -4.02 20.33
C THR A 169 -13.22 -2.99 19.20
N GLU A 170 -12.27 -2.89 18.28
CA GLU A 170 -12.32 -1.98 17.13
C GLU A 170 -12.50 -2.73 15.80
N ILE A 171 -12.56 -4.07 15.86
CA ILE A 171 -12.63 -4.93 14.68
C ILE A 171 -14.08 -5.33 14.43
N GLU A 172 -14.65 -4.89 13.31
CA GLU A 172 -15.94 -5.39 12.84
C GLU A 172 -15.79 -6.84 12.37
N ALA A 173 -16.56 -7.75 12.96
CA ALA A 173 -16.39 -9.19 12.77
C ALA A 173 -16.45 -9.63 11.31
N TRP A 174 -17.25 -8.95 10.48
CA TRP A 174 -17.55 -9.41 9.13
C TRP A 174 -17.03 -8.53 8.00
N GLN A 175 -16.88 -7.23 8.26
CA GLN A 175 -16.40 -6.25 7.28
C GLN A 175 -14.87 -6.16 7.26
N HIS A 176 -14.20 -6.43 8.38
CA HIS A 176 -12.75 -6.37 8.46
C HIS A 176 -12.10 -7.72 8.16
N ALA A 177 -10.93 -7.67 7.52
CA ALA A 177 -10.12 -8.86 7.27
C ALA A 177 -9.24 -9.15 8.49
N TRP A 178 -9.69 -10.04 9.37
CA TRP A 178 -8.94 -10.46 10.58
C TRP A 178 -8.68 -11.97 10.64
N ILE A 179 -9.35 -12.76 9.80
CA ILE A 179 -9.18 -14.21 9.74
C ILE A 179 -7.97 -14.57 8.89
N ASN A 180 -7.84 -13.95 7.71
CA ASN A 180 -6.72 -14.10 6.79
C ASN A 180 -6.54 -12.85 5.94
N GLU A 181 -5.32 -12.64 5.43
CA GLU A 181 -5.02 -11.56 4.48
C GLU A 181 -5.99 -11.57 3.29
N GLY A 182 -6.63 -10.42 3.05
CA GLY A 182 -7.57 -10.24 1.94
C GLY A 182 -8.90 -11.01 2.05
N LEU A 183 -9.19 -11.66 3.19
CA LEU A 183 -10.45 -12.37 3.40
C LEU A 183 -11.39 -11.57 4.32
N ARG A 184 -12.49 -11.08 3.76
CA ARG A 184 -13.63 -10.55 4.52
C ARG A 184 -14.75 -11.57 4.53
N VAL A 185 -15.35 -11.82 5.70
CA VAL A 185 -16.40 -12.83 5.84
C VAL A 185 -17.63 -12.49 5.00
N VAL A 186 -17.98 -11.20 4.91
CA VAL A 186 -19.10 -10.70 4.10
C VAL A 186 -18.98 -11.07 2.61
N GLU A 187 -17.78 -11.30 2.10
CA GLU A 187 -17.55 -11.67 0.70
C GLU A 187 -17.63 -13.19 0.46
N LYS A 188 -17.61 -14.00 1.52
CA LYS A 188 -17.59 -15.46 1.46
C LYS A 188 -18.88 -16.14 1.92
N VAL A 189 -19.82 -15.36 2.42
CA VAL A 189 -21.07 -15.85 3.00
C VAL A 189 -22.25 -15.22 2.27
N ALA A 190 -23.29 -16.01 1.99
CA ALA A 190 -24.47 -15.55 1.25
C ALA A 190 -25.34 -14.58 2.07
N VAL A 191 -25.56 -14.88 3.36
CA VAL A 191 -26.36 -14.05 4.27
C VAL A 191 -25.76 -14.11 5.68
N ILE A 192 -25.49 -12.95 6.26
CA ILE A 192 -25.17 -12.81 7.68
C ILE A 192 -26.49 -12.57 8.43
N PRO A 193 -26.81 -13.32 9.50
CA PRO A 193 -28.01 -13.09 10.31
C PRO A 193 -28.12 -11.64 10.79
N ASP A 194 -29.34 -11.09 10.81
CA ASP A 194 -29.57 -9.67 11.15
C ASP A 194 -29.03 -9.30 12.53
N ASP A 195 -29.17 -10.21 13.50
CA ASP A 195 -28.68 -10.05 14.87
C ASP A 195 -27.15 -9.96 14.96
N LEU A 196 -26.43 -10.35 13.91
CA LEU A 196 -24.97 -10.41 13.88
C LEU A 196 -24.34 -9.33 13.01
N LYS A 197 -25.09 -8.52 12.25
CA LYS A 197 -24.53 -7.66 11.20
C LYS A 197 -23.46 -6.65 11.66
N ASN A 198 -23.57 -6.11 12.87
CA ASN A 198 -22.72 -5.02 13.37
C ASN A 198 -21.92 -5.40 14.63
N ILE A 199 -21.66 -6.69 14.84
CA ILE A 199 -20.93 -7.15 16.02
C ILE A 199 -19.43 -6.98 15.83
N LYS A 200 -18.74 -6.80 16.95
CA LYS A 200 -17.28 -6.74 17.02
C LYS A 200 -16.69 -8.12 17.26
N VAL A 201 -15.41 -8.30 16.94
CA VAL A 201 -14.71 -9.57 17.23
C VAL A 201 -14.70 -9.85 18.74
N SER A 202 -14.60 -8.82 19.58
CA SER A 202 -14.71 -8.94 21.04
C SER A 202 -16.04 -9.51 21.54
N GLU A 203 -17.10 -9.49 20.72
CA GLU A 203 -18.43 -10.00 21.08
C GLU A 203 -18.65 -11.44 20.60
N LEU A 204 -17.68 -12.02 19.89
CA LEU A 204 -17.71 -13.41 19.41
C LEU A 204 -17.22 -14.43 20.44
N VAL A 205 -16.91 -13.99 21.66
CA VAL A 205 -16.44 -14.85 22.74
C VAL A 205 -17.53 -15.08 23.79
N ASP A 206 -17.45 -16.23 24.46
CA ASP A 206 -18.28 -16.57 25.60
C ASP A 206 -17.79 -15.89 26.89
N VAL A 207 -18.52 -16.10 27.98
CA VAL A 207 -18.19 -15.55 29.31
C VAL A 207 -16.83 -16.08 29.84
N ASN A 208 -16.35 -17.20 29.31
CA ASN A 208 -15.08 -17.82 29.69
C ASN A 208 -13.90 -17.31 28.82
N GLY A 209 -14.15 -16.40 27.85
CA GLY A 209 -13.15 -15.89 26.92
C GLY A 209 -12.78 -16.86 25.79
N SER A 210 -13.59 -17.88 25.53
CA SER A 210 -13.46 -18.81 24.41
C SER A 210 -14.40 -18.43 23.27
N TRP A 211 -14.10 -18.84 22.02
CA TRP A 211 -14.99 -18.56 20.89
C TRP A 211 -16.39 -19.15 21.11
N ASN A 212 -17.43 -18.31 20.95
CA ASN A 212 -18.82 -18.72 21.05
C ASN A 212 -19.29 -19.37 19.74
N TRP A 213 -19.03 -20.68 19.60
CA TRP A 213 -19.33 -21.44 18.39
C TRP A 213 -20.81 -21.46 17.99
N ASN A 214 -21.72 -21.21 18.92
CA ASN A 214 -23.17 -21.16 18.65
C ASN A 214 -23.52 -20.00 17.70
N MET A 215 -22.79 -18.88 17.76
CA MET A 215 -23.04 -17.72 16.91
C MET A 215 -22.75 -17.98 15.43
N PHE A 216 -21.92 -18.99 15.13
CA PHE A 216 -21.53 -19.35 13.76
C PHE A 216 -22.34 -20.52 13.18
N GLN A 217 -23.27 -21.11 13.96
CA GLN A 217 -24.05 -22.25 13.51
C GLN A 217 -25.05 -21.86 12.41
N GLY A 218 -25.21 -22.74 11.41
CA GLY A 218 -26.23 -22.59 10.36
C GLY A 218 -25.87 -21.72 9.16
N TRP A 219 -24.99 -20.73 9.29
CA TRP A 219 -24.72 -19.76 8.21
C TRP A 219 -23.25 -19.67 7.76
N MET A 220 -22.28 -19.97 8.63
CA MET A 220 -20.86 -19.87 8.28
C MET A 220 -20.29 -21.22 7.80
N PRO A 221 -19.54 -21.25 6.66
CA PRO A 221 -18.85 -22.44 6.17
C PRO A 221 -17.84 -23.02 7.19
N GLN A 222 -17.71 -24.35 7.21
CA GLN A 222 -16.81 -25.05 8.13
C GLN A 222 -15.33 -24.64 7.96
N GLU A 223 -14.92 -24.32 6.73
CA GLU A 223 -13.56 -23.86 6.46
C GLU A 223 -13.21 -22.58 7.23
N LEU A 224 -14.12 -21.60 7.28
CA LEU A 224 -13.90 -20.35 8.02
C LEU A 224 -13.86 -20.59 9.52
N LYS A 225 -14.73 -21.47 10.04
CA LYS A 225 -14.73 -21.86 11.46
C LYS A 225 -13.40 -22.48 11.88
N ASN A 226 -12.87 -23.38 11.07
CA ASN A 226 -11.57 -24.02 11.35
C ASN A 226 -10.43 -22.99 11.38
N ARG A 227 -10.48 -21.95 10.54
CA ARG A 227 -9.50 -20.86 10.57
C ARG A 227 -9.65 -19.99 11.81
N ILE A 228 -10.88 -19.65 12.20
CA ILE A 228 -11.14 -18.92 13.46
C ILE A 228 -10.65 -19.73 14.66
N ALA A 229 -10.82 -21.06 14.66
CA ALA A 229 -10.37 -21.93 15.74
C ALA A 229 -8.85 -21.91 15.93
N ALA A 230 -8.09 -21.57 14.88
CA ALA A 230 -6.64 -21.44 14.94
C ALA A 230 -6.18 -20.06 15.46
N ILE A 231 -7.10 -19.10 15.61
CA ILE A 231 -6.82 -17.74 16.10
C ILE A 231 -7.15 -17.69 17.60
N LEU A 232 -6.28 -17.03 18.36
CA LEU A 232 -6.53 -16.81 19.78
C LEU A 232 -7.76 -15.90 19.96
N PRO A 233 -8.69 -16.25 20.87
CA PRO A 233 -9.81 -15.39 21.21
C PRO A 233 -9.35 -13.98 21.63
N PRO A 234 -10.14 -12.93 21.33
CA PRO A 234 -9.85 -11.59 21.79
C PRO A 234 -9.77 -11.53 23.32
N SER A 235 -8.76 -10.83 23.82
CA SER A 235 -8.56 -10.64 25.26
C SER A 235 -8.00 -9.26 25.53
N ALA A 236 -8.47 -8.62 26.60
CA ALA A 236 -7.96 -7.32 27.04
C ALA A 236 -6.44 -7.34 27.36
N ALA A 237 -5.89 -8.52 27.67
CA ALA A 237 -4.46 -8.71 27.91
C ALA A 237 -3.61 -8.61 26.63
N ASN A 238 -4.21 -8.81 25.45
CA ASN A 238 -3.50 -8.83 24.17
C ASN A 238 -3.32 -7.42 23.56
N GLY A 239 -3.90 -6.38 24.16
CA GLY A 239 -3.78 -4.99 23.72
C GLY A 239 -4.64 -4.63 22.50
N LYS A 240 -4.56 -3.37 22.09
CA LYS A 240 -5.20 -2.85 20.87
C LYS A 240 -4.21 -2.98 19.71
N GLU A 241 -4.55 -3.74 18.68
CA GLU A 241 -3.78 -3.80 17.43
C GLU A 241 -4.67 -3.50 16.22
#